data_AF-A0A5C6RLJ1-F1
#
_entry.id   AF-A0A5C6RLJ1-F1
#
_cell.length_a   1.000
_cell.length_b   1.000
_cell.length_c   1.000
_cell.angle_alpha   90.00
_cell.angle_beta   90.00
_cell.angle_gamma   90.00
#
_symmetry.space_group_name_H-M   'P 1'
#
loop_
_entity.id
_entity.type
_entity.pdbx_description
1 polymer ?
#
loop_
_entity_poly.entity_id
_entity_poly.type
_entity_poly.pdbx_seq_one_letter_code
_entity_poly.pdbx_strand_id
1 'polypeptide(L)'
;MYRSTLQMLGQFIVWGSMLFTRRAPKPYICAPPFQGTWIAVNGGPDKDSSHSWHLLAQRYAYDFVKTDRDGRSHTAAGDELSDYYAWGGAVCSPAHGRVVAVKGTADDFQGVGDGAIDWKARDFRGNFVVIRH
;
A
#
# COMPACT_ATOMS: atom_id res chain seq x y z
N MET A 1 -6.58 -19.29 0.16
CA MET A 1 -7.66 -19.61 1.11
C MET A 1 -7.19 -19.65 2.58
N TYR A 2 -6.16 -20.43 2.94
CA TYR A 2 -5.66 -20.59 4.34
C TYR A 2 -5.14 -19.30 5.02
N ARG A 3 -4.62 -18.33 4.25
CA ARG A 3 -4.16 -17.03 4.77
C ARG A 3 -5.26 -16.00 4.98
N SER A 4 -6.41 -16.15 4.30
CA SER A 4 -7.57 -15.25 4.43
C SER A 4 -8.33 -15.50 5.74
N THR A 5 -8.50 -16.77 6.12
CA THR A 5 -9.04 -17.15 7.44
C THR A 5 -8.13 -16.74 8.59
N LEU A 6 -6.80 -16.85 8.43
CA LEU A 6 -5.84 -16.36 9.42
C LEU A 6 -5.86 -14.84 9.56
N GLN A 7 -6.06 -14.09 8.47
CA GLN A 7 -6.25 -12.64 8.52
C GLN A 7 -7.52 -12.26 9.28
N MET A 8 -8.64 -12.97 9.06
CA MET A 8 -9.87 -12.75 9.82
C MET A 8 -9.68 -13.04 11.31
N LEU A 9 -9.09 -14.19 11.67
CA LEU A 9 -8.77 -14.52 13.07
C LEU A 9 -7.84 -13.50 13.71
N GLY A 10 -6.81 -13.06 12.97
CA GLY A 10 -5.91 -12.00 13.41
C GLY A 10 -6.62 -10.67 13.67
N GLN A 11 -7.62 -10.31 12.85
CA GLN A 11 -8.43 -9.11 13.10
C GLN A 11 -9.21 -9.21 14.41
N PHE A 12 -9.80 -10.37 14.73
CA PHE A 12 -10.47 -10.58 16.02
C PHE A 12 -9.52 -10.51 17.22
N ILE A 13 -8.31 -11.08 17.11
CA ILE A 13 -7.28 -10.99 18.15
C ILE A 13 -6.87 -9.53 18.38
N VAL A 14 -6.64 -8.77 17.31
CA VAL A 14 -6.31 -7.34 17.40
C VAL A 14 -7.46 -6.55 18.02
N TRP A 15 -8.71 -6.80 17.62
CA TRP A 15 -9.89 -6.19 18.23
C TRP A 15 -9.98 -6.45 19.73
N GLY A 16 -9.80 -7.72 20.14
CA GLY A 16 -9.78 -8.11 21.54
C GLY A 16 -8.66 -7.39 22.29
N SER A 17 -7.46 -7.31 21.72
CA SER A 17 -6.33 -6.60 22.34
C SER A 17 -6.60 -5.10 22.50
N MET A 18 -7.22 -4.45 21.51
CA MET A 18 -7.54 -3.01 21.53
C MET A 18 -8.47 -2.62 22.69
N LEU A 19 -9.32 -3.54 23.18
CA LEU A 19 -10.16 -3.32 24.37
C LEU A 19 -9.32 -3.18 25.67
N PHE A 20 -8.10 -3.70 25.69
CA PHE A 20 -7.20 -3.69 26.85
C PHE A 20 -5.99 -2.76 26.67
N THR A 21 -5.71 -2.29 25.46
CA THR A 21 -4.59 -1.36 25.19
C THR A 21 -4.95 0.06 25.64
N ARG A 22 -4.40 0.49 26.79
CA ARG A 22 -4.69 1.81 27.38
C ARG A 22 -3.75 2.95 26.96
N ARG A 23 -2.78 2.70 26.07
CA ARG A 23 -1.74 3.67 25.72
C ARG A 23 -1.86 4.09 24.26
N ALA A 24 -2.15 5.37 24.04
CA ALA A 24 -2.08 5.95 22.71
C ALA A 24 -0.62 5.85 22.19
N PRO A 25 -0.40 5.42 20.94
CA PRO A 25 0.93 5.42 20.36
C PRO A 25 1.49 6.85 20.29
N LYS A 26 2.81 6.99 20.43
CA LYS A 26 3.48 8.28 20.21
C LYS A 26 3.30 8.69 18.74
N PRO A 27 2.94 9.95 18.45
CA PRO A 27 2.87 10.43 17.07
C PRO A 27 4.25 10.33 16.41
N TYR A 28 4.25 9.88 15.15
CA TYR A 28 5.43 9.81 14.30
C TYR A 28 5.25 10.78 13.13
N ILE A 29 6.29 11.55 12.82
CA ILE A 29 6.30 12.45 11.66
C ILE A 29 6.77 11.64 10.46
N CYS A 30 5.94 11.60 9.42
CA CYS A 30 6.24 10.90 8.17
C CYS A 30 6.29 11.90 7.01
N ALA A 31 7.18 11.65 6.06
CA ALA A 31 7.18 12.22 4.73
C ALA A 31 6.53 11.25 3.74
N PRO A 32 6.06 11.72 2.57
CA PRO A 32 5.58 10.85 1.51
C PRO A 32 6.69 9.88 1.04
N PRO A 33 6.38 8.60 0.77
CA PRO A 33 7.36 7.58 0.40
C PRO A 33 7.81 7.67 -1.08
N PHE A 34 7.87 8.87 -1.65
CA PHE A 34 8.20 9.11 -3.05
C PHE A 34 8.74 10.53 -3.26
N GLN A 35 9.33 10.74 -4.43
CA GLN A 35 9.75 12.07 -4.88
C GLN A 35 8.74 12.68 -5.86
N GLY A 36 8.67 14.01 -5.85
CA GLY A 36 7.77 14.77 -6.71
C GLY A 36 6.32 14.77 -6.21
N THR A 37 5.40 15.06 -7.12
CA THR A 37 3.97 15.19 -6.82
C THR A 37 3.22 13.93 -7.22
N TRP A 38 2.46 13.40 -6.27
CA TRP A 38 1.56 12.26 -6.45
C TRP A 38 0.22 12.59 -5.81
N ILE A 39 -0.83 11.90 -6.26
CA ILE A 39 -2.18 12.03 -5.75
C ILE A 39 -2.45 10.88 -4.78
N ALA A 40 -2.94 11.19 -3.58
CA ALA A 40 -3.55 10.19 -2.70
C ALA A 40 -4.98 9.94 -3.17
N VAL A 41 -5.24 8.77 -3.76
CA VAL A 41 -6.56 8.42 -4.32
C VAL A 41 -7.43 7.67 -3.32
N ASN A 42 -6.81 6.97 -2.37
CA ASN A 42 -7.46 6.37 -1.22
C ASN A 42 -6.61 6.59 0.03
N GLY A 43 -7.27 6.60 1.18
CA GLY A 43 -6.67 6.75 2.49
C GLY A 43 -7.04 8.09 3.13
N GLY A 44 -6.73 8.19 4.42
CA GLY A 44 -7.12 9.33 5.23
C GLY A 44 -7.44 8.92 6.66
N PRO A 45 -7.68 9.90 7.53
CA PRO A 45 -8.13 9.64 8.89
C PRO A 45 -9.59 9.18 8.95
N ASP A 46 -10.36 9.38 7.88
CA ASP A 46 -11.81 9.17 7.84
C ASP A 46 -12.20 7.95 6.99
N LYS A 47 -13.37 7.38 7.30
CA LYS A 47 -13.91 6.21 6.59
C LYS A 47 -14.18 6.50 5.13
N ASP A 48 -14.71 7.68 4.83
CA ASP A 48 -15.23 8.02 3.49
C ASP A 48 -14.12 8.13 2.44
N SER A 49 -12.88 8.35 2.87
CA SER A 49 -11.72 8.41 1.99
C SER A 49 -10.96 7.08 1.86
N SER A 50 -11.34 6.04 2.61
CA SER A 50 -10.59 4.77 2.68
C SER A 50 -11.44 3.58 2.24
N HIS A 51 -11.13 3.02 1.07
CA HIS A 51 -11.76 1.79 0.58
C HIS A 51 -11.42 0.55 1.45
N SER A 52 -10.32 0.59 2.21
CA SER A 52 -9.86 -0.51 3.07
C SER A 52 -10.23 -0.32 4.56
N TRP A 53 -11.14 0.61 4.91
CA TRP A 53 -11.44 0.99 6.30
C TRP A 53 -11.76 -0.19 7.24
N HIS A 54 -12.45 -1.19 6.71
CA HIS A 54 -12.89 -2.38 7.44
C HIS A 54 -11.77 -3.41 7.62
N LEU A 55 -10.67 -3.30 6.87
CA LEU A 55 -9.48 -4.12 7.03
C LEU A 55 -8.55 -3.45 8.04
N LEU A 56 -8.52 -3.94 9.29
CA LEU A 56 -7.79 -3.28 10.39
C LEU A 56 -6.32 -2.94 10.07
N ALA A 57 -5.62 -3.84 9.39
CA ALA A 57 -4.23 -3.65 9.01
C ALA A 57 -4.03 -2.60 7.90
N GLN A 58 -5.09 -2.20 7.21
CA GLN A 58 -5.08 -1.26 6.08
C GLN A 58 -6.00 -0.06 6.31
N ARG A 59 -6.65 0.07 7.48
CA ARG A 59 -7.64 1.12 7.76
C ARG A 59 -7.13 2.53 7.41
N TYR A 60 -5.87 2.78 7.76
CA TYR A 60 -5.17 4.05 7.56
C TYR A 60 -4.08 3.94 6.47
N ALA A 61 -4.18 2.95 5.57
CA ALA A 61 -3.30 2.86 4.41
C ALA A 61 -3.65 3.97 3.41
N TYR A 62 -2.63 4.40 2.66
CA TYR A 62 -2.77 5.37 1.58
C TYR A 62 -2.35 4.74 0.26
N ASP A 63 -3.14 4.99 -0.77
CA ASP A 63 -2.84 4.60 -2.14
C ASP A 63 -2.43 5.85 -2.91
N PHE A 64 -1.21 5.84 -3.44
CA PHE A 64 -0.66 6.97 -4.19
C PHE A 64 -0.56 6.65 -5.68
N VAL A 65 -1.00 7.58 -6.52
CA VAL A 65 -0.93 7.48 -7.98
C VAL A 65 -0.18 8.69 -8.52
N LYS A 66 0.82 8.45 -9.36
CA LYS A 66 1.51 9.52 -10.08
C LYS A 66 0.74 9.83 -11.36
N THR A 67 0.42 11.09 -11.56
CA THR A 67 -0.35 11.54 -12.73
C THR A 67 0.33 12.69 -13.45
N ASP A 68 -0.04 12.88 -14.71
CA ASP A 68 0.19 14.15 -15.41
C ASP A 68 -0.79 15.25 -14.96
N ARG A 69 -0.76 16.39 -15.66
CA ARG A 69 -1.61 17.56 -15.38
C ARG A 69 -3.09 17.32 -15.71
N ASP A 70 -3.37 16.37 -16.59
CA ASP A 70 -4.72 15.99 -17.00
C ASP A 70 -5.29 14.85 -16.13
N GLY A 71 -4.52 14.40 -15.12
CA GLY A 71 -4.92 13.37 -14.18
C GLY A 71 -4.72 11.94 -14.69
N ARG A 72 -4.04 11.73 -15.82
CA ARG A 72 -3.76 10.38 -16.34
C ARG A 72 -2.58 9.77 -15.61
N SER A 73 -2.65 8.48 -15.32
CA SER A 73 -1.58 7.74 -14.62
C SER A 73 -0.55 7.10 -15.56
N HIS A 74 -0.83 7.09 -16.86
CA HIS A 74 0.02 6.50 -17.88
C HIS A 74 -0.04 7.31 -19.18
N THR A 75 0.97 7.09 -20.04
CA THR A 75 0.97 7.48 -21.45
C THR A 75 0.37 6.39 -22.32
N ALA A 76 0.20 6.66 -23.62
CA ALA A 76 -0.24 5.66 -24.61
C ALA A 76 -1.49 4.87 -24.17
N ALA A 77 -1.53 3.56 -24.45
CA ALA A 77 -2.65 2.69 -24.13
C ALA A 77 -2.60 2.16 -22.68
N GLY A 78 -1.45 2.19 -22.01
CA GLY A 78 -1.30 1.67 -20.64
C GLY A 78 -1.24 0.15 -20.59
N ASP A 79 -0.90 -0.49 -21.71
CA ASP A 79 -0.72 -1.94 -21.85
C ASP A 79 0.74 -2.39 -21.62
N GLU A 80 1.66 -1.43 -21.45
CA GLU A 80 3.05 -1.68 -21.09
C GLU A 80 3.41 -1.05 -19.73
N LEU A 81 4.28 -1.71 -18.95
CA LEU A 81 4.69 -1.20 -17.64
C LEU A 81 5.34 0.19 -17.74
N SER A 82 6.14 0.39 -18.79
CA SER A 82 6.81 1.67 -19.06
C SER A 82 5.88 2.82 -19.40
N ASP A 83 4.60 2.56 -19.70
CA ASP A 83 3.63 3.62 -19.94
C ASP A 83 3.26 4.36 -18.65
N TYR A 84 3.37 3.70 -17.49
CA TYR A 84 2.93 4.27 -16.22
C TYR A 84 3.97 5.26 -15.67
N TYR A 85 3.54 6.47 -15.29
CA TYR A 85 4.45 7.50 -14.76
C TYR A 85 5.16 7.08 -13.47
N ALA A 86 4.57 6.15 -12.72
CA ALA A 86 5.11 5.57 -11.50
C ALA A 86 6.21 4.51 -11.76
N TRP A 87 6.26 3.94 -12.96
CA TRP A 87 7.19 2.88 -13.30
C TRP A 87 8.65 3.34 -13.19
N GLY A 88 9.50 2.49 -12.62
CA GLY A 88 10.90 2.82 -12.33
C GLY A 88 11.10 3.92 -11.27
N GLY A 89 10.03 4.42 -10.66
CA GLY A 89 10.09 5.44 -9.61
C GLY A 89 10.74 4.93 -8.32
N ALA A 90 11.48 5.80 -7.64
CA ALA A 90 12.08 5.47 -6.36
C ALA A 90 11.01 5.41 -5.25
N VAL A 91 11.03 4.35 -4.45
CA VAL A 91 10.30 4.26 -3.19
C VAL A 91 11.20 4.74 -2.06
N CYS A 92 10.79 5.81 -1.40
CA CYS A 92 11.53 6.42 -0.29
C CYS A 92 11.00 5.93 1.06
N SER A 93 11.86 5.99 2.07
CA SER A 93 11.44 5.73 3.45
C SER A 93 10.56 6.88 3.95
N PRO A 94 9.34 6.60 4.48
CA PRO A 94 8.47 7.66 4.99
C PRO A 94 8.98 8.27 6.30
N ALA A 95 9.83 7.57 7.06
CA ALA A 95 10.38 8.10 8.31
C ALA A 95 11.64 7.34 8.73
N HIS A 96 12.44 7.92 9.63
CA HIS A 96 13.60 7.24 10.21
C HIS A 96 13.18 5.97 10.97
N GLY A 97 13.85 4.85 10.68
CA GLY A 97 13.60 3.61 11.39
C GLY A 97 14.51 2.49 10.89
N ARG A 98 14.26 1.28 11.38
CA ARG A 98 15.00 0.09 10.98
C ARG A 98 14.19 -0.72 9.98
N VAL A 99 14.77 -1.06 8.84
CA VAL A 99 14.19 -2.06 7.94
C VAL A 99 14.17 -3.41 8.67
N VAL A 100 12.99 -3.98 8.84
CA VAL A 100 12.78 -5.27 9.52
C VAL A 100 12.27 -6.36 8.60
N ALA A 101 11.78 -6.00 7.41
CA ALA A 101 11.48 -6.95 6.34
C ALA A 101 11.57 -6.26 4.97
N VAL A 102 11.96 -7.02 3.96
CA VAL A 102 11.98 -6.58 2.56
C VAL A 102 11.57 -7.72 1.65
N LYS A 103 10.90 -7.40 0.55
CA LYS A 103 10.72 -8.28 -0.60
C LYS A 103 10.88 -7.45 -1.86
N GLY A 104 11.81 -7.84 -2.73
CA GLY A 104 12.13 -7.15 -3.99
C GLY A 104 12.26 -8.09 -5.17
N THR A 105 11.65 -9.28 -5.07
CA THR A 105 11.77 -10.37 -6.06
C THR A 105 10.40 -10.79 -6.60
N ALA A 106 9.37 -9.96 -6.42
CA ALA A 106 8.11 -10.17 -7.13
C ALA A 106 8.34 -9.82 -8.61
N ASP A 107 7.86 -10.70 -9.48
CA ASP A 107 7.93 -10.51 -10.91
C ASP A 107 7.01 -9.37 -11.35
N ASP A 108 7.40 -8.75 -12.46
CA ASP A 108 6.63 -7.73 -13.11
C ASP A 108 5.34 -8.32 -13.70
N PHE A 109 4.21 -7.66 -13.40
CA PHE A 109 2.92 -8.12 -13.91
C PHE A 109 2.79 -7.82 -15.40
N GLN A 110 2.52 -8.85 -16.20
CA GLN A 110 2.46 -8.76 -17.65
C GLN A 110 1.09 -8.32 -18.20
N GLY A 111 0.06 -8.28 -17.35
CA GLY A 111 -1.30 -7.88 -17.73
C GLY A 111 -1.63 -6.45 -17.29
N VAL A 112 -0.72 -5.49 -17.47
CA VAL A 112 -1.11 -4.10 -17.13
C VAL A 112 -2.14 -3.58 -18.13
N GLY A 113 -3.02 -2.68 -17.68
CA GLY A 113 -4.10 -2.12 -18.52
C GLY A 113 -5.33 -3.01 -18.74
N ASP A 114 -5.25 -4.32 -18.55
CA ASP A 114 -6.36 -5.25 -18.81
C ASP A 114 -7.36 -5.41 -17.64
N GLY A 115 -7.03 -4.84 -16.47
CA GLY A 115 -7.84 -4.94 -15.25
C GLY A 115 -7.80 -6.33 -14.58
N ALA A 116 -6.94 -7.23 -15.05
CA ALA A 116 -6.77 -8.56 -14.50
C ALA A 116 -6.05 -8.52 -13.15
N ILE A 117 -6.39 -9.49 -12.32
CA ILE A 117 -5.73 -9.73 -11.05
C ILE A 117 -4.75 -10.88 -11.25
N ASP A 118 -3.50 -10.69 -10.83
CA ASP A 118 -2.54 -11.79 -10.76
C ASP A 118 -2.96 -12.81 -9.68
N TRP A 119 -3.73 -13.82 -10.08
CA TRP A 119 -4.15 -14.90 -9.19
C TRP A 119 -2.98 -15.80 -8.75
N LYS A 120 -1.83 -15.75 -9.45
CA LYS A 120 -0.61 -16.49 -9.07
C LYS A 120 0.20 -15.75 -8.01
N ALA A 121 -0.10 -14.47 -7.74
CA ALA A 121 0.56 -13.68 -6.72
C ALA A 121 0.49 -14.37 -5.36
N ARG A 122 1.66 -14.82 -4.86
CA ARG A 122 1.77 -15.50 -3.56
C ARG A 122 1.66 -14.55 -2.37
N ASP A 123 1.84 -13.26 -2.62
CA ASP A 123 1.78 -12.19 -1.64
C ASP A 123 1.15 -10.95 -2.28
N PHE A 124 -0.02 -10.57 -1.81
CA PHE A 124 -0.81 -9.44 -2.36
C PHE A 124 -0.10 -8.09 -2.21
N ARG A 125 0.91 -8.00 -1.34
CA ARG A 125 1.71 -6.77 -1.14
C ARG A 125 2.68 -6.50 -2.28
N GLY A 126 2.97 -7.50 -3.13
CA GLY A 126 4.02 -7.39 -4.15
C GLY A 126 5.41 -7.21 -3.54
N ASN A 127 6.18 -6.27 -4.09
CA ASN A 127 7.44 -5.80 -3.51
C ASN A 127 7.16 -4.82 -2.37
N PHE A 128 7.84 -4.98 -1.23
CA PHE A 128 7.58 -4.15 -0.04
C PHE A 128 8.82 -3.97 0.84
N VAL A 129 8.76 -2.95 1.69
CA VAL A 129 9.68 -2.72 2.81
C VAL A 129 8.85 -2.49 4.07
N VAL A 130 9.21 -3.13 5.18
CA VAL A 130 8.62 -2.86 6.50
C VAL A 130 9.65 -2.17 7.37
N ILE A 131 9.26 -1.02 7.93
CA ILE A 131 10.10 -0.21 8.80
C ILE A 131 9.54 -0.25 10.21
N ARG A 132 10.42 -0.49 11.17
CA ARG A 132 10.12 -0.36 12.59
C ARG A 132 10.69 0.96 13.10
N HIS A 133 9.78 1.80 13.55
CA HIS A 133 10.01 3.07 14.20
C HIS A 133 10.12 2.92 15.72
#